data_AF-A1U853-F1
#
_entry.id   AF-A1U853-F1
#
_cell.length_a   1.000
_cell.length_b   1.000
_cell.length_c   1.000
_cell.angle_alpha   90.00
_cell.angle_beta   90.00
_cell.angle_gamma   90.00
#
_symmetry.space_group_name_H-M   'P 1'
#
loop_
_entity.id
_entity.type
_entity.pdbx_description
1 polymer ?
#
loop_
_entity_poly.entity_id
_entity_poly.type
_entity_poly.pdbx_seq_one_letter_code
_entity_poly.pdbx_strand_id
1 'polypeptide(L)'
;MNNATVLITEKPSILGRMAPVLTERWDTPIYAITTYYLGLYEFRYPRGLRISDYPVIKEPMWKPRSITNSPAWRIQEGEVTPCTTNPETLLQNASTIIFACDPDHSGAAAFNILIEQSLGTLPTETAWPAMHLLATNEAAISQSIEAMGTTSDEWFRTISNAGQAKRFFDFNFNANALALLSPKMRKAGCPDKQSKVSKYGLQMLYSLRDEEASDTSSLIARMENWKGTGRYQAMRLGTSVSMSGIIDNLINSQLVEAGEGLIKVSLKGEQFLRLLHPDCRDPDLPARLNSWMSEWPTSKPAMERYLKTFFGKQSRFSRAG
;
A
#
# COMPACT_ATOMS: atom_id res chain seq x y z
N MET A 1 22.41 -17.52 -15.87
CA MET A 1 22.47 -16.21 -16.57
C MET A 1 23.41 -15.35 -15.75
N ASN A 2 24.72 -15.60 -15.78
CA ASN A 2 25.62 -14.95 -14.84
C ASN A 2 26.00 -13.56 -15.39
N ASN A 3 26.07 -12.54 -14.51
CA ASN A 3 26.31 -11.13 -14.86
C ASN A 3 25.18 -10.43 -15.61
N ALA A 4 23.95 -10.45 -15.09
CA ALA A 4 22.86 -9.61 -15.57
C ALA A 4 22.62 -8.39 -14.67
N THR A 5 22.22 -7.27 -15.27
CA THR A 5 21.68 -6.10 -14.56
C THR A 5 20.16 -6.21 -14.52
N VAL A 6 19.57 -6.16 -13.33
CA VAL A 6 18.11 -6.25 -13.13
C VAL A 6 17.59 -4.94 -12.56
N LEU A 7 16.75 -4.25 -13.33
CA LEU A 7 16.04 -3.05 -12.88
C LEU A 7 14.70 -3.42 -12.23
N ILE A 8 14.35 -2.82 -11.10
CA ILE A 8 13.00 -2.94 -10.53
C ILE A 8 12.28 -1.60 -10.70
N THR A 9 11.19 -1.58 -11.45
CA THR A 9 10.40 -0.37 -11.73
C THR A 9 8.90 -0.63 -11.56
N GLU A 10 8.05 0.38 -11.69
CA GLU A 10 6.62 0.20 -11.49
C GLU A 10 5.85 -0.19 -12.75
N LYS A 11 6.15 0.44 -13.90
CA LYS A 11 5.30 0.37 -15.10
C LYS A 11 6.11 0.06 -16.35
N PRO A 12 5.61 -0.80 -17.25
CA PRO A 12 6.27 -1.07 -18.52
C PRO A 12 6.48 0.18 -19.39
N SER A 13 5.58 1.17 -19.29
CA SER A 13 5.70 2.41 -20.06
C SER A 13 6.90 3.27 -19.66
N ILE A 14 7.31 3.23 -18.38
CA ILE A 14 8.53 3.90 -17.91
C ILE A 14 9.75 3.16 -18.46
N LEU A 15 9.70 1.81 -18.42
CA LEU A 15 10.77 0.96 -18.94
C LEU A 15 11.09 1.24 -20.42
N GLY A 16 10.06 1.40 -21.26
CA GLY A 16 10.24 1.74 -22.68
C GLY A 16 10.96 3.07 -22.90
N ARG A 17 10.80 4.04 -22.00
CA ARG A 17 11.53 5.33 -22.06
C ARG A 17 12.97 5.22 -21.56
N MET A 18 13.22 4.28 -20.63
CA MET A 18 14.56 4.06 -20.08
C MET A 18 15.43 3.21 -21.01
N ALA A 19 14.82 2.28 -21.76
CA ALA A 19 15.53 1.25 -22.51
C ALA A 19 16.67 1.76 -23.41
N PRO A 20 16.52 2.84 -24.21
CA PRO A 20 17.62 3.35 -25.04
C PRO A 20 18.85 3.74 -24.21
N VAL A 21 18.62 4.53 -23.15
CA VAL A 21 19.69 5.03 -22.26
C VAL A 21 20.33 3.88 -21.47
N LEU A 22 19.53 2.91 -21.01
CA LEU A 22 20.04 1.75 -20.28
C LEU A 22 20.96 0.91 -21.18
N THR A 23 20.62 0.70 -22.45
CA THR A 23 21.44 -0.11 -23.38
C THR A 23 22.73 0.56 -23.81
N GLU A 24 22.82 1.89 -23.74
CA GLU A 24 24.08 2.62 -23.95
C GLU A 24 25.01 2.52 -22.73
N ARG A 25 24.44 2.34 -21.53
CA ARG A 25 25.19 2.41 -20.27
C ARG A 25 25.80 1.07 -19.84
N TRP A 26 25.12 -0.04 -20.10
CA TRP A 26 25.55 -1.37 -19.65
C TRP A 26 25.73 -2.35 -20.81
N ASP A 27 26.92 -2.93 -20.91
CA ASP A 27 27.24 -3.99 -21.87
C ASP A 27 26.74 -5.39 -21.45
N THR A 28 26.15 -5.50 -20.25
CA THR A 28 25.59 -6.75 -19.71
C THR A 28 24.14 -6.94 -20.16
N PRO A 29 23.62 -8.18 -20.22
CA PRO A 29 22.19 -8.41 -20.37
C PRO A 29 21.38 -7.64 -19.33
N ILE A 30 20.42 -6.83 -19.80
CA ILE A 30 19.55 -6.01 -18.95
C ILE A 30 18.17 -6.64 -18.91
N TYR A 31 17.68 -6.86 -17.70
CA TYR A 31 16.32 -7.27 -17.43
C TYR A 31 15.64 -6.24 -16.54
N ALA A 32 14.32 -6.26 -16.55
CA ALA A 32 13.54 -5.47 -15.61
C ALA A 32 12.38 -6.25 -15.02
N ILE A 33 11.99 -5.88 -13.81
CA ILE A 33 10.83 -6.41 -13.10
C ILE A 33 9.90 -5.24 -12.79
N THR A 34 8.67 -5.30 -13.31
CA THR A 34 7.63 -4.30 -13.06
C THR A 34 6.77 -4.70 -11.88
N THR A 35 6.67 -3.85 -10.86
CA THR A 35 5.90 -4.09 -9.63
C THR A 35 4.45 -3.64 -9.71
N TYR A 36 4.05 -2.96 -10.79
CA TYR A 36 2.69 -2.46 -11.07
C TYR A 36 2.09 -1.60 -9.96
N TYR A 37 2.91 -0.85 -9.21
CA TYR A 37 2.54 -0.03 -8.04
C TYR A 37 2.02 -0.84 -6.82
N LEU A 38 1.32 -1.95 -7.05
CA LEU A 38 0.72 -2.81 -6.03
C LEU A 38 1.70 -3.83 -5.43
N GLY A 39 2.86 -4.02 -6.05
CA GLY A 39 3.84 -5.05 -5.71
C GLY A 39 3.44 -6.45 -6.22
N LEU A 40 4.45 -7.32 -6.34
CA LEU A 40 4.27 -8.72 -6.76
C LEU A 40 3.83 -9.66 -5.62
N TYR A 41 3.74 -9.13 -4.41
CA TYR A 41 3.32 -9.86 -3.22
C TYR A 41 2.15 -9.14 -2.55
N GLU A 42 1.30 -9.92 -1.92
CA GLU A 42 0.19 -9.43 -1.10
C GLU A 42 0.21 -10.07 0.28
N PHE A 43 -0.54 -9.50 1.22
CA PHE A 43 -0.58 -9.99 2.58
C PHE A 43 -1.13 -11.41 2.69
N ARG A 44 -0.43 -12.25 3.43
CA ARG A 44 -0.88 -13.55 3.92
C ARG A 44 -1.38 -13.38 5.36
N TYR A 45 -2.69 -13.15 5.52
CA TYR A 45 -3.27 -13.01 6.87
C TYR A 45 -3.23 -14.33 7.65
N PRO A 46 -3.09 -14.28 8.99
CA PRO A 46 -3.11 -15.48 9.83
C PRO A 46 -4.45 -16.21 9.72
N ARG A 47 -4.42 -17.54 9.76
CA ARG A 47 -5.59 -18.43 9.73
C ARG A 47 -5.66 -19.27 11.00
N GLY A 48 -6.84 -19.83 11.29
CA GLY A 48 -7.04 -20.74 12.43
C GLY A 48 -7.07 -20.08 13.81
N LEU A 49 -7.15 -18.74 13.87
CA LEU A 49 -7.29 -18.01 15.12
C LEU A 49 -8.75 -17.99 15.59
N ARG A 50 -8.95 -18.11 16.89
CA ARG A 50 -10.26 -17.91 17.53
C ARG A 50 -10.52 -16.43 17.71
N ILE A 51 -11.79 -16.05 17.84
CA ILE A 51 -12.18 -14.65 18.12
C ILE A 51 -11.55 -14.11 19.42
N SER A 52 -11.27 -14.99 20.39
CA SER A 52 -10.58 -14.65 21.63
C SER A 52 -9.13 -14.21 21.45
N ASP A 53 -8.52 -14.59 20.34
CA ASP A 53 -7.10 -14.33 20.06
C ASP A 53 -6.91 -12.92 19.45
N TYR A 54 -8.00 -12.20 19.14
CA TYR A 54 -7.98 -10.84 18.61
C TYR A 54 -8.14 -9.79 19.74
N PRO A 55 -7.41 -8.66 19.68
CA PRO A 55 -6.63 -8.20 18.54
C PRO A 55 -5.24 -8.85 18.41
N VAL A 56 -4.84 -9.12 17.17
CA VAL A 56 -3.53 -9.69 16.83
C VAL A 56 -2.59 -8.57 16.38
N ILE A 57 -1.33 -8.67 16.80
CA ILE A 57 -0.24 -7.85 16.31
C ILE A 57 0.89 -8.79 15.88
N LYS A 58 1.27 -8.75 14.60
CA LYS A 58 2.33 -9.57 14.02
C LYS A 58 3.09 -8.79 12.95
N GLU A 59 4.28 -9.27 12.60
CA GLU A 59 4.95 -8.80 11.39
C GLU A 59 4.14 -9.15 10.13
N PRO A 60 4.18 -8.31 9.08
CA PRO A 60 3.62 -8.62 7.79
C PRO A 60 4.14 -9.95 7.25
N MET A 61 3.22 -10.79 6.77
CA MET A 61 3.55 -12.00 6.04
C MET A 61 3.08 -11.86 4.60
N TRP A 62 3.82 -12.45 3.68
CA TRP A 62 3.60 -12.28 2.24
C TRP A 62 3.19 -13.58 1.55
N LYS A 63 2.49 -13.44 0.44
CA LYS A 63 2.30 -14.50 -0.56
C LYS A 63 2.38 -13.87 -1.95
N PRO A 64 2.79 -14.65 -2.97
CA PRO A 64 2.75 -14.17 -4.34
C PRO A 64 1.35 -13.68 -4.72
N ARG A 65 1.28 -12.55 -5.40
CA ARG A 65 0.05 -12.01 -5.99
C ARG A 65 -0.25 -12.78 -7.27
N SER A 66 -1.53 -13.06 -7.53
CA SER A 66 -1.96 -13.53 -8.85
C SER A 66 -1.86 -12.38 -9.84
N ILE A 67 -0.95 -12.47 -10.81
CA ILE A 67 -0.72 -11.49 -11.86
C ILE A 67 -1.10 -12.09 -13.21
N THR A 68 -1.79 -11.32 -14.06
CA THR A 68 -2.24 -11.78 -15.38
C THR A 68 -1.16 -11.64 -16.44
N ASN A 69 -0.27 -10.66 -16.28
CA ASN A 69 0.81 -10.33 -17.21
C ASN A 69 2.15 -10.72 -16.60
N SER A 70 3.13 -11.04 -17.46
CA SER A 70 4.49 -11.27 -16.97
C SER A 70 5.06 -9.98 -16.37
N PRO A 71 5.58 -10.03 -15.12
CA PRO A 71 6.21 -8.89 -14.50
C PRO A 71 7.66 -8.72 -15.00
N ALA A 72 8.21 -9.68 -15.73
CA ALA A 72 9.59 -9.69 -16.16
C ALA A 72 9.73 -9.26 -17.62
N TRP A 73 10.78 -8.49 -17.90
CA TRP A 73 11.06 -7.88 -19.19
C TRP A 73 12.54 -8.04 -19.51
N ARG A 74 12.85 -8.21 -20.79
CA ARG A 74 14.21 -8.13 -21.33
C ARG A 74 14.36 -6.81 -22.06
N ILE A 75 15.49 -6.15 -21.86
CA ILE A 75 15.87 -4.94 -22.60
C ILE A 75 17.06 -5.29 -23.50
N GLN A 76 16.92 -5.02 -24.79
CA GLN A 76 17.98 -5.25 -25.78
C GLN A 76 17.82 -4.25 -26.92
N GLU A 77 18.93 -3.65 -27.37
CA GLU A 77 18.96 -2.74 -28.53
C GLU A 77 17.91 -1.61 -28.42
N GLY A 78 17.77 -1.02 -27.21
CA GLY A 78 16.79 0.03 -26.92
C GLY A 78 15.34 -0.43 -26.80
N GLU A 79 15.05 -1.72 -27.00
CA GLU A 79 13.69 -2.27 -27.04
C GLU A 79 13.35 -3.10 -25.79
N VAL A 80 12.05 -3.11 -25.44
CA VAL A 80 11.52 -3.82 -24.26
C VAL A 80 10.63 -4.97 -24.71
N THR A 81 10.98 -6.19 -24.33
CA THR A 81 10.21 -7.39 -24.66
C THR A 81 9.81 -8.18 -23.41
N PRO A 82 8.58 -8.74 -23.34
CA PRO A 82 8.19 -9.60 -22.24
C PRO A 82 9.14 -10.80 -22.09
N CYS A 83 9.48 -11.14 -20.85
CA CYS A 83 10.29 -12.29 -20.50
C CYS A 83 9.49 -13.27 -19.65
N THR A 84 9.62 -14.57 -19.88
CA THR A 84 8.93 -15.61 -19.10
C THR A 84 9.72 -16.05 -17.87
N THR A 85 10.95 -15.56 -17.70
CA THR A 85 11.79 -15.89 -16.55
C THR A 85 11.15 -15.34 -15.27
N ASN A 86 11.09 -16.18 -14.23
CA ASN A 86 10.57 -15.78 -12.93
C ASN A 86 11.44 -14.65 -12.34
N PRO A 87 10.82 -13.56 -11.81
CA PRO A 87 11.52 -12.53 -11.04
C PRO A 87 12.54 -13.05 -10.04
N GLU A 88 12.22 -14.11 -9.29
CA GLU A 88 13.13 -14.72 -8.31
C GLU A 88 14.42 -15.24 -8.99
N THR A 89 14.27 -15.95 -10.11
CA THR A 89 15.42 -16.45 -10.88
C THR A 89 16.25 -15.32 -11.45
N LEU A 90 15.62 -14.24 -11.95
CA LEU A 90 16.35 -13.07 -12.45
C LEU A 90 17.18 -12.44 -11.34
N LEU A 91 16.60 -12.23 -10.16
CA LEU A 91 17.27 -11.61 -9.02
C LEU A 91 18.41 -12.49 -8.46
N GLN A 92 18.20 -13.80 -8.37
CA GLN A 92 19.24 -14.74 -7.90
C GLN A 92 20.44 -14.84 -8.84
N ASN A 93 20.26 -14.51 -10.11
CA ASN A 93 21.32 -14.53 -11.13
C ASN A 93 21.89 -13.12 -11.42
N ALA A 94 21.33 -12.07 -10.81
CA ALA A 94 21.74 -10.70 -11.05
C ALA A 94 23.12 -10.41 -10.42
N SER A 95 24.00 -9.75 -11.17
CA SER A 95 25.20 -9.14 -10.59
C SER A 95 24.88 -7.76 -10.00
N THR A 96 23.90 -7.08 -10.59
CA THR A 96 23.47 -5.74 -10.18
C THR A 96 21.94 -5.72 -10.11
N ILE A 97 21.40 -5.26 -8.98
CA ILE A 97 19.96 -5.03 -8.84
C ILE A 97 19.75 -3.56 -8.55
N ILE A 98 18.93 -2.89 -9.35
CA ILE A 98 18.75 -1.44 -9.31
C ILE A 98 17.32 -1.12 -8.89
N PHE A 99 17.18 -0.29 -7.85
CA PHE A 99 15.91 0.35 -7.54
C PHE A 99 15.60 1.47 -8.54
N ALA A 100 14.49 1.37 -9.26
CA ALA A 100 14.01 2.35 -10.24
C ALA A 100 12.48 2.52 -10.21
N CYS A 101 11.88 2.36 -9.02
CA CYS A 101 10.48 2.71 -8.80
C CYS A 101 10.35 4.22 -8.54
N ASP A 102 9.11 4.71 -8.47
CA ASP A 102 8.83 6.07 -8.00
C ASP A 102 9.50 6.27 -6.62
N PRO A 103 10.11 7.46 -6.35
CA PRO A 103 10.85 7.73 -5.12
C PRO A 103 9.91 8.00 -3.94
N ASP A 104 9.01 7.05 -3.68
CA ASP A 104 8.04 7.08 -2.61
C ASP A 104 8.05 5.81 -1.76
N HIS A 105 7.28 5.83 -0.67
CA HIS A 105 7.21 4.73 0.27
C HIS A 105 6.55 3.46 -0.30
N SER A 106 5.74 3.58 -1.37
CA SER A 106 5.09 2.44 -2.02
C SER A 106 6.08 1.70 -2.90
N GLY A 107 6.84 2.42 -3.73
CA GLY A 107 7.91 1.89 -4.56
C GLY A 107 9.00 1.21 -3.72
N ALA A 108 9.49 1.89 -2.68
CA ALA A 108 10.49 1.32 -1.78
C ALA A 108 10.00 0.06 -1.06
N ALA A 109 8.75 0.03 -0.61
CA ALA A 109 8.18 -1.17 -0.02
C ALA A 109 8.08 -2.32 -1.03
N ALA A 110 7.61 -2.05 -2.25
CA ALA A 110 7.49 -3.08 -3.29
C ALA A 110 8.86 -3.68 -3.66
N PHE A 111 9.90 -2.85 -3.76
CA PHE A 111 11.28 -3.27 -3.96
C PHE A 111 11.76 -4.16 -2.82
N ASN A 112 11.71 -3.67 -1.57
CA ASN A 112 12.22 -4.43 -0.41
C ASN A 112 11.53 -5.78 -0.24
N ILE A 113 10.21 -5.84 -0.42
CA ILE A 113 9.45 -7.09 -0.33
C ILE A 113 9.87 -8.05 -1.43
N LEU A 114 10.00 -7.57 -2.68
CA LEU A 114 10.45 -8.41 -3.78
C LEU A 114 11.84 -9.00 -3.50
N ILE A 115 12.77 -8.18 -3.02
CA ILE A 115 14.13 -8.61 -2.68
C ILE A 115 14.11 -9.64 -1.56
N GLU A 116 13.44 -9.35 -0.44
CA GLU A 116 13.36 -10.26 0.70
C GLU A 116 12.73 -11.60 0.33
N GLN A 117 11.68 -11.59 -0.49
CA GLN A 117 10.99 -12.81 -0.91
C GLN A 117 11.75 -13.61 -1.98
N SER A 118 12.69 -12.99 -2.70
CA SER A 118 13.45 -13.66 -3.78
C SER A 118 14.84 -14.12 -3.34
N LEU A 119 15.48 -13.34 -2.46
CA LEU A 119 16.85 -13.54 -2.01
C LEU A 119 16.94 -13.93 -0.52
N GLY A 120 15.83 -13.92 0.20
CA GLY A 120 15.79 -14.14 1.65
C GLY A 120 16.18 -12.90 2.45
N THR A 121 16.43 -13.10 3.75
CA THR A 121 16.89 -12.02 4.63
C THR A 121 18.33 -11.66 4.28
N LEU A 122 18.51 -10.46 3.73
CA LEU A 122 19.83 -9.93 3.38
C LEU A 122 20.48 -9.22 4.59
N PRO A 123 21.81 -9.12 4.62
CA PRO A 123 22.52 -8.28 5.58
C PRO A 123 22.02 -6.83 5.51
N THR A 124 21.95 -6.16 6.67
CA THR A 124 21.52 -4.76 6.77
C THR A 124 22.42 -3.80 5.98
N GLU A 125 23.66 -4.21 5.71
CA GLU A 125 24.67 -3.42 5.00
C GLU A 125 24.61 -3.56 3.48
N THR A 126 23.75 -4.42 2.93
CA THR A 126 23.63 -4.56 1.48
C THR A 126 23.03 -3.30 0.86
N ALA A 127 23.88 -2.54 0.17
CA ALA A 127 23.51 -1.34 -0.57
C ALA A 127 23.31 -1.69 -2.05
N TRP A 128 22.10 -1.46 -2.56
CA TRP A 128 21.78 -1.60 -3.98
C TRP A 128 21.83 -0.23 -4.66
N PRO A 129 22.27 -0.14 -5.92
CA PRO A 129 22.12 1.10 -6.68
C PRO A 129 20.65 1.54 -6.73
N ALA A 130 20.41 2.84 -6.55
CA ALA A 130 19.07 3.40 -6.45
C ALA A 130 18.93 4.67 -7.30
N MET A 131 18.04 4.61 -8.28
CA MET A 131 17.68 5.72 -9.15
C MET A 131 16.65 6.60 -8.46
N HIS A 132 16.98 7.89 -8.32
CA HIS A 132 16.04 8.89 -7.89
C HIS A 132 15.40 9.55 -9.12
N LEU A 133 14.42 8.88 -9.72
CA LEU A 133 13.80 9.32 -10.97
C LEU A 133 12.58 10.23 -10.69
N LEU A 134 12.73 11.53 -10.90
CA LEU A 134 11.67 12.52 -10.69
C LEU A 134 10.91 12.91 -11.96
N ALA A 135 11.48 12.62 -13.14
CA ALA A 135 10.87 12.86 -14.44
C ALA A 135 11.27 11.76 -15.41
N THR A 136 10.44 11.51 -16.42
CA THR A 136 10.59 10.39 -17.36
C THR A 136 10.94 10.84 -18.78
N ASN A 137 11.50 12.05 -18.93
CA ASN A 137 12.13 12.47 -20.18
C ASN A 137 13.57 11.96 -20.24
N GLU A 138 14.13 11.85 -21.44
CA GLU A 138 15.45 11.28 -21.69
C GLU A 138 16.56 11.95 -20.85
N ALA A 139 16.61 13.29 -20.83
CA ALA A 139 17.62 14.03 -20.06
C ALA A 139 17.55 13.72 -18.55
N ALA A 140 16.35 13.63 -17.98
CA ALA A 140 16.15 13.28 -16.58
C ALA A 140 16.51 11.83 -16.28
N ILE A 141 16.23 10.90 -17.20
CA ILE A 141 16.61 9.49 -17.09
C ILE A 141 18.14 9.37 -17.09
N SER A 142 18.82 9.97 -18.08
CA SER A 142 20.28 9.96 -18.17
C SER A 142 20.92 10.59 -16.93
N GLN A 143 20.41 11.73 -16.47
CA GLN A 143 20.88 12.35 -15.23
C GLN A 143 20.70 11.45 -14.01
N SER A 144 19.57 10.74 -13.89
CA SER A 144 19.30 9.83 -12.76
C SER A 144 20.20 8.60 -12.80
N ILE A 145 20.58 8.12 -13.99
CA ILE A 145 21.53 7.02 -14.17
C ILE A 145 22.94 7.45 -13.78
N GLU A 146 23.38 8.65 -14.18
CA GLU A 146 24.72 9.15 -13.83
C GLU A 146 24.86 9.56 -12.36
N ALA A 147 23.79 10.10 -11.76
CA ALA A 147 23.76 10.51 -10.36
C ALA A 147 23.16 9.43 -9.44
N MET A 148 23.24 8.15 -9.82
CA MET A 148 22.62 7.07 -9.07
C MET A 148 23.20 6.98 -7.67
N GLY A 149 22.30 6.98 -6.69
CA GLY A 149 22.64 6.79 -5.29
C GLY A 149 22.61 5.32 -4.91
N THR A 150 22.43 5.07 -3.62
CA THR A 150 22.25 3.72 -3.09
C THR A 150 21.05 3.61 -2.16
N THR A 151 20.61 2.39 -1.88
CA THR A 151 19.60 2.12 -0.86
C THR A 151 20.06 2.43 0.57
N SER A 152 21.34 2.77 0.76
CA SER A 152 21.87 3.24 2.04
C SER A 152 21.75 4.76 2.22
N ASP A 153 21.40 5.50 1.17
CA ASP A 153 21.25 6.95 1.20
C ASP A 153 20.04 7.37 2.05
N GLU A 154 20.11 8.57 2.64
CA GLU A 154 19.08 9.08 3.55
C GLU A 154 17.69 9.15 2.91
N TRP A 155 17.61 9.59 1.66
CA TRP A 155 16.33 9.69 0.95
C TRP A 155 15.66 8.33 0.81
N PHE A 156 16.42 7.29 0.43
CA PHE A 156 15.89 5.93 0.25
C PHE A 156 15.50 5.34 1.60
N ARG A 157 16.36 5.48 2.63
CA ARG A 157 16.07 5.00 3.98
C ARG A 157 14.78 5.62 4.54
N THR A 158 14.56 6.91 4.28
CA THR A 158 13.33 7.61 4.71
C THR A 158 12.08 7.00 4.09
N ILE A 159 12.05 6.84 2.76
CA ILE A 159 10.88 6.26 2.07
C ILE A 159 10.71 4.76 2.37
N SER A 160 11.82 4.03 2.55
CA SER A 160 11.84 2.61 2.93
C SER A 160 11.22 2.40 4.31
N ASN A 161 11.64 3.20 5.31
CA ASN A 161 11.10 3.18 6.67
C ASN A 161 9.60 3.52 6.69
N ALA A 162 9.21 4.57 5.96
CA ALA A 162 7.80 4.92 5.79
C ALA A 162 6.99 3.76 5.16
N GLY A 163 7.57 3.08 4.17
CA GLY A 163 6.97 1.90 3.52
C GLY A 163 6.76 0.75 4.49
N GLN A 164 7.77 0.42 5.30
CA GLN A 164 7.69 -0.62 6.34
C GLN A 164 6.60 -0.30 7.38
N ALA A 165 6.59 0.92 7.91
CA ALA A 165 5.58 1.38 8.86
C ALA A 165 4.16 1.24 8.28
N LYS A 166 3.99 1.66 7.02
CA LYS A 166 2.71 1.59 6.30
C LYS A 166 2.23 0.14 6.14
N ARG A 167 3.13 -0.78 5.75
CA ARG A 167 2.79 -2.21 5.59
C ARG A 167 2.51 -2.88 6.93
N PHE A 168 3.24 -2.55 7.99
CA PHE A 168 2.97 -3.02 9.34
C PHE A 168 1.58 -2.60 9.81
N PHE A 169 1.23 -1.31 9.65
CA PHE A 169 -0.11 -0.81 10.00
C PHE A 169 -1.19 -1.53 9.19
N ASP A 170 -1.08 -1.53 7.87
CA ASP A 170 -2.11 -2.07 6.98
C ASP A 170 -2.33 -3.57 7.21
N PHE A 171 -1.26 -4.34 7.38
CA PHE A 171 -1.35 -5.78 7.65
C PHE A 171 -2.15 -6.05 8.92
N ASN A 172 -1.77 -5.40 10.02
CA ASN A 172 -2.42 -5.62 11.31
C ASN A 172 -3.82 -5.04 11.34
N PHE A 173 -4.06 -3.85 10.76
CA PHE A 173 -5.41 -3.30 10.65
C PHE A 173 -6.32 -4.25 9.88
N ASN A 174 -5.88 -4.74 8.72
CA ASN A 174 -6.70 -5.60 7.87
C ASN A 174 -6.96 -6.97 8.53
N ALA A 175 -5.94 -7.57 9.17
CA ALA A 175 -6.10 -8.85 9.87
C ALA A 175 -7.16 -8.76 10.97
N ASN A 176 -7.15 -7.68 11.75
CA ASN A 176 -8.13 -7.44 12.80
C ASN A 176 -9.50 -7.02 12.25
N ALA A 177 -9.55 -6.17 11.23
CA ALA A 177 -10.78 -5.72 10.60
C ALA A 177 -11.58 -6.88 9.98
N LEU A 178 -10.88 -7.82 9.32
CA LEU A 178 -11.49 -9.03 8.77
C LEU A 178 -12.15 -9.90 9.85
N ALA A 179 -11.58 -9.96 11.05
CA ALA A 179 -12.11 -10.75 12.15
C ALA A 179 -13.20 -10.01 12.94
N LEU A 180 -13.07 -8.70 13.13
CA LEU A 180 -13.89 -7.94 14.09
C LEU A 180 -14.91 -7.00 13.44
N LEU A 181 -14.67 -6.52 12.21
CA LEU A 181 -15.57 -5.60 11.51
C LEU A 181 -16.40 -6.30 10.44
N SER A 182 -15.80 -7.22 9.67
CA SER A 182 -16.52 -7.97 8.61
C SER A 182 -17.77 -8.71 9.12
N PRO A 183 -17.76 -9.38 10.29
CA PRO A 183 -18.99 -9.99 10.81
C PRO A 183 -20.09 -8.95 11.12
N LYS A 184 -19.72 -7.72 11.49
CA LYS A 184 -20.67 -6.64 11.76
C LYS A 184 -21.26 -6.09 10.48
N MET A 185 -20.47 -6.00 9.40
CA MET A 185 -21.01 -5.69 8.07
C MET A 185 -22.04 -6.73 7.63
N ARG A 186 -21.75 -8.03 7.79
CA ARG A 186 -22.72 -9.10 7.50
C ARG A 186 -23.98 -9.01 8.37
N LYS A 187 -23.82 -8.75 9.67
CA LYS A 187 -24.96 -8.54 10.60
C LYS A 187 -25.82 -7.33 10.21
N ALA A 188 -25.23 -6.30 9.61
CA ALA A 188 -25.93 -5.14 9.04
C ALA A 188 -26.52 -5.41 7.64
N GLY A 189 -26.41 -6.64 7.12
CA GLY A 189 -26.97 -7.03 5.83
C GLY A 189 -26.11 -6.67 4.61
N CYS A 190 -24.83 -6.30 4.78
CA CYS A 190 -23.90 -6.10 3.66
C CYS A 190 -23.61 -7.44 2.94
N PRO A 191 -23.32 -7.41 1.61
CA PRO A 191 -22.98 -8.63 0.87
C PRO A 191 -21.74 -9.34 1.43
N ASP A 192 -21.78 -10.66 1.58
CA ASP A 192 -20.69 -11.45 2.17
C ASP A 192 -19.34 -11.24 1.47
N LYS A 193 -19.33 -11.30 0.13
CA LYS A 193 -18.12 -11.13 -0.69
C LYS A 193 -17.50 -9.73 -0.54
N GLN A 194 -18.30 -8.73 -0.17
CA GLN A 194 -17.91 -7.33 -0.01
C GLN A 194 -17.88 -6.90 1.46
N SER A 195 -17.97 -7.83 2.41
CA SER A 195 -17.94 -7.50 3.84
C SER A 195 -16.52 -7.20 4.31
N LYS A 196 -15.91 -6.14 3.78
CA LYS A 196 -14.58 -5.64 4.14
C LYS A 196 -14.62 -4.12 4.10
N VAL A 197 -14.01 -3.48 5.08
CA VAL A 197 -13.86 -2.02 5.12
C VAL A 197 -12.40 -1.67 5.37
N SER A 198 -11.88 -0.73 4.58
CA SER A 198 -10.53 -0.21 4.80
C SER A 198 -10.54 0.81 5.93
N LYS A 199 -9.38 1.06 6.55
CA LYS A 199 -9.24 2.09 7.59
C LYS A 199 -9.78 3.46 7.15
N TYR A 200 -9.56 3.83 5.89
CA TYR A 200 -9.99 5.10 5.33
C TYR A 200 -11.45 5.06 4.89
N GLY A 201 -11.93 3.95 4.34
CA GLY A 201 -13.36 3.76 4.06
C GLY A 201 -14.20 3.87 5.33
N LEU A 202 -13.71 3.37 6.46
CA LEU A 202 -14.40 3.50 7.75
C LEU A 202 -14.50 4.95 8.20
N GLN A 203 -13.40 5.72 8.13
CA GLN A 203 -13.42 7.13 8.51
C GLN A 203 -14.27 7.97 7.56
N MET A 204 -14.24 7.65 6.26
CA MET A 204 -15.11 8.28 5.27
C MET A 204 -16.59 7.98 5.54
N LEU A 205 -16.94 6.75 5.90
CA LEU A 205 -18.31 6.41 6.29
C LEU A 205 -18.76 7.21 7.53
N TYR A 206 -17.90 7.33 8.54
CA TYR A 206 -18.20 8.17 9.72
C TYR A 206 -18.33 9.66 9.41
N SER A 207 -17.64 10.18 8.40
CA SER A 207 -17.77 11.60 8.02
C SER A 207 -18.98 11.88 7.15
N LEU A 208 -19.66 10.85 6.64
CA LEU A 208 -20.95 10.98 5.96
C LEU A 208 -22.13 10.78 6.93
N ARG A 209 -21.88 10.27 8.13
CA ARG A 209 -22.93 10.04 9.12
C ARG A 209 -23.53 11.39 9.54
N ASP A 210 -24.86 11.47 9.49
CA ASP A 210 -25.64 12.66 9.84
C ASP A 210 -25.41 13.87 8.89
N GLU A 211 -24.74 13.67 7.74
CA GLU A 211 -24.51 14.71 6.72
C GLU A 211 -25.52 14.60 5.55
N GLU A 212 -25.70 15.70 4.83
CA GLU A 212 -26.46 15.70 3.58
C GLU A 212 -25.73 14.92 2.47
N ALA A 213 -26.51 14.42 1.51
CA ALA A 213 -25.97 13.70 0.38
C ALA A 213 -25.02 14.58 -0.43
N SER A 214 -23.88 14.03 -0.85
CA SER A 214 -22.82 14.77 -1.54
C SER A 214 -22.45 14.08 -2.84
N ASP A 215 -22.07 14.84 -3.86
CA ASP A 215 -21.53 14.29 -5.10
C ASP A 215 -20.09 13.77 -4.92
N THR A 216 -19.64 12.91 -5.84
CA THR A 216 -18.30 12.29 -5.80
C THR A 216 -17.16 13.32 -5.78
N SER A 217 -17.27 14.43 -6.51
CA SER A 217 -16.22 15.45 -6.58
C SER A 217 -16.07 16.16 -5.24
N SER A 218 -17.20 16.49 -4.60
CA SER A 218 -17.23 17.04 -3.24
C SER A 218 -16.62 16.08 -2.20
N LEU A 219 -16.89 14.77 -2.33
CA LEU A 219 -16.28 13.77 -1.46
C LEU A 219 -14.76 13.66 -1.68
N ILE A 220 -14.30 13.69 -2.93
CA ILE A 220 -12.87 13.70 -3.26
C ILE A 220 -12.20 14.94 -2.67
N ALA A 221 -12.77 16.14 -2.86
CA ALA A 221 -12.24 17.37 -2.29
C ALA A 221 -12.17 17.33 -0.76
N ARG A 222 -13.17 16.71 -0.10
CA ARG A 222 -13.18 16.46 1.34
C ARG A 222 -12.05 15.53 1.77
N MET A 223 -11.79 14.45 1.03
CA MET A 223 -10.71 13.50 1.30
C MET A 223 -9.33 14.12 1.08
N GLU A 224 -9.18 14.99 0.08
CA GLU A 224 -7.93 15.73 -0.17
C GLU A 224 -7.62 16.71 0.97
N ASN A 225 -8.63 17.45 1.43
CA ASN A 225 -8.51 18.48 2.46
C ASN A 225 -8.89 17.98 3.86
N TRP A 226 -8.63 16.70 4.15
CA TRP A 226 -9.12 16.06 5.37
C TRP A 226 -8.47 16.64 6.63
N LYS A 227 -9.28 17.33 7.45
CA LYS A 227 -8.82 18.08 8.64
C LYS A 227 -8.76 17.26 9.93
N GLY A 228 -9.38 16.08 9.95
CA GLY A 228 -9.52 15.30 11.17
C GLY A 228 -10.31 16.05 12.25
N THR A 229 -9.81 16.04 13.49
CA THR A 229 -10.33 16.86 14.60
C THR A 229 -9.81 18.30 14.60
N GLY A 230 -8.89 18.66 13.69
CA GLY A 230 -8.16 19.94 13.72
C GLY A 230 -6.96 19.95 14.67
N ARG A 231 -6.69 18.87 15.40
CA ARG A 231 -5.51 18.74 16.28
C ARG A 231 -4.18 18.67 15.50
N TYR A 232 -4.21 18.11 14.30
CA TYR A 232 -3.06 17.90 13.44
C TYR A 232 -3.18 18.73 12.16
N GLN A 233 -2.08 18.89 11.44
CA GLN A 233 -2.12 19.42 10.08
C GLN A 233 -3.07 18.57 9.22
N ALA A 234 -3.81 19.23 8.32
CA ALA A 234 -4.66 18.53 7.37
C ALA A 234 -3.85 17.54 6.54
N MET A 235 -4.33 16.30 6.48
CA MET A 235 -3.66 15.18 5.84
C MET A 235 -4.67 14.39 5.04
N ARG A 236 -4.38 14.18 3.76
CA ARG A 236 -5.26 13.47 2.83
C ARG A 236 -5.69 12.09 3.35
N LEU A 237 -6.96 11.76 3.14
CA LEU A 237 -7.53 10.44 3.43
C LEU A 237 -7.35 9.52 2.22
N GLY A 238 -6.23 8.79 2.18
CA GLY A 238 -5.85 7.97 1.03
C GLY A 238 -4.93 8.70 0.03
N THR A 239 -4.45 7.98 -0.98
CA THR A 239 -3.67 8.54 -2.11
C THR A 239 -4.58 8.95 -3.26
N SER A 240 -4.07 9.76 -4.19
CA SER A 240 -4.85 10.22 -5.36
C SER A 240 -5.48 9.07 -6.15
N VAL A 241 -4.75 7.95 -6.27
CA VAL A 241 -5.19 6.74 -6.96
C VAL A 241 -6.27 5.99 -6.17
N SER A 242 -6.28 6.09 -4.85
CA SER A 242 -7.16 5.28 -3.99
C SER A 242 -8.49 5.95 -3.61
N MET A 243 -8.63 7.28 -3.75
CA MET A 243 -9.80 7.98 -3.21
C MET A 243 -11.11 7.54 -3.88
N SER A 244 -11.15 7.50 -5.22
CA SER A 244 -12.30 6.95 -5.94
C SER A 244 -12.56 5.51 -5.54
N GLY A 245 -11.51 4.68 -5.44
CA GLY A 245 -11.64 3.30 -5.00
C GLY A 245 -12.17 3.14 -3.56
N ILE A 246 -11.94 4.09 -2.65
CA ILE A 246 -12.54 4.08 -1.31
C ILE A 246 -14.06 4.27 -1.42
N ILE A 247 -14.51 5.24 -2.22
CA ILE A 247 -15.93 5.52 -2.46
C ILE A 247 -16.60 4.32 -3.14
N ASP A 248 -16.00 3.81 -4.22
CA ASP A 248 -16.50 2.64 -4.96
C ASP A 248 -16.66 1.42 -4.03
N ASN A 249 -15.70 1.19 -3.14
CA ASN A 249 -15.78 0.09 -2.18
C ASN A 249 -16.93 0.28 -1.18
N LEU A 250 -17.22 1.50 -0.73
CA LEU A 250 -18.36 1.77 0.14
C LEU A 250 -19.70 1.52 -0.58
N ILE A 251 -19.80 1.93 -1.86
CA ILE A 251 -20.96 1.69 -2.72
C ILE A 251 -21.14 0.18 -2.94
N ASN A 252 -20.08 -0.51 -3.36
CA ASN A 252 -20.10 -1.95 -3.63
C ASN A 252 -20.40 -2.79 -2.38
N SER A 253 -20.02 -2.31 -1.20
CA SER A 253 -20.36 -2.92 0.09
C SER A 253 -21.76 -2.56 0.59
N GLN A 254 -22.47 -1.70 -0.14
CA GLN A 254 -23.79 -1.15 0.20
C GLN A 254 -23.81 -0.40 1.54
N LEU A 255 -22.67 0.14 1.96
CA LEU A 255 -22.56 0.99 3.16
C LEU A 255 -23.01 2.43 2.88
N VAL A 256 -22.91 2.85 1.62
CA VAL A 256 -23.51 4.08 1.10
C VAL A 256 -24.42 3.72 -0.07
N GLU A 257 -25.38 4.58 -0.34
CA GLU A 257 -26.20 4.53 -1.54
C GLU A 257 -25.84 5.69 -2.47
N ALA A 258 -25.85 5.41 -3.77
CA ALA A 258 -25.62 6.39 -4.82
C ALA A 258 -26.88 6.50 -5.68
N GLY A 259 -27.43 7.70 -5.82
CA GLY A 259 -28.63 7.97 -6.61
C GLY A 259 -28.62 9.42 -7.11
N GLU A 260 -29.01 9.63 -8.37
CA GLU A 260 -29.05 10.97 -8.98
C GLU A 260 -27.72 11.76 -8.89
N GLY A 261 -26.58 11.05 -8.86
CA GLY A 261 -25.25 11.65 -8.73
C GLY A 261 -24.85 12.02 -7.29
N LEU A 262 -25.71 11.75 -6.30
CA LEU A 262 -25.48 12.02 -4.89
C LEU A 262 -25.21 10.72 -4.11
N ILE A 263 -24.36 10.83 -3.10
CA ILE A 263 -23.93 9.73 -2.23
C ILE A 263 -24.25 10.06 -0.78
N LYS A 264 -24.89 9.13 -0.06
CA LYS A 264 -25.15 9.23 1.38
C LYS A 264 -25.07 7.87 2.07
N VAL A 265 -24.99 7.88 3.40
CA VAL A 265 -24.99 6.64 4.19
C VAL A 265 -26.29 5.86 3.96
N SER A 266 -26.18 4.57 3.68
CA SER A 266 -27.35 3.70 3.50
C SER A 266 -27.89 3.23 4.86
N LEU A 267 -29.09 2.64 4.89
CA LEU A 267 -29.60 1.99 6.10
C LEU A 267 -28.64 0.90 6.64
N LYS A 268 -27.97 0.17 5.75
CA LYS A 268 -26.97 -0.85 6.13
C LYS A 268 -25.71 -0.19 6.69
N GLY A 269 -25.29 0.95 6.13
CA GLY A 269 -24.22 1.78 6.67
C GLY A 269 -24.51 2.23 8.09
N GLU A 270 -25.70 2.77 8.35
CA GLU A 270 -26.13 3.18 9.68
C GLU A 270 -26.16 2.00 10.67
N GLN A 271 -26.73 0.88 10.26
CA GLN A 271 -26.75 -0.34 11.08
C GLN A 271 -25.32 -0.84 11.38
N PHE A 272 -24.43 -0.81 10.39
CA PHE A 272 -23.04 -1.19 10.57
C PHE A 272 -22.36 -0.28 11.59
N LEU A 273 -22.49 1.05 11.48
CA LEU A 273 -21.90 1.99 12.42
C LEU A 273 -22.43 1.81 13.85
N ARG A 274 -23.71 1.45 14.03
CA ARG A 274 -24.31 1.14 15.35
C ARG A 274 -23.72 -0.12 16.00
N LEU A 275 -23.19 -1.04 15.20
CA LEU A 275 -22.53 -2.26 15.68
C LEU A 275 -21.04 -2.05 16.03
N LEU A 276 -20.53 -0.83 15.86
CA LEU A 276 -19.16 -0.46 16.18
C LEU A 276 -19.10 0.35 17.46
N HIS A 277 -18.04 0.13 18.23
CA HIS A 277 -17.68 0.99 19.35
C HIS A 277 -17.47 2.43 18.83
N PRO A 278 -17.91 3.47 19.55
CA PRO A 278 -17.77 4.87 19.12
C PRO A 278 -16.34 5.26 18.73
N ASP A 279 -15.34 4.78 19.49
CA ASP A 279 -13.91 5.02 19.22
C ASP A 279 -13.35 4.33 17.96
N CYS A 280 -14.17 3.60 17.19
CA CYS A 280 -13.80 3.20 15.82
C CYS A 280 -13.74 4.41 14.86
N ARG A 281 -14.34 5.54 15.25
CA ARG A 281 -14.17 6.84 14.60
C ARG A 281 -12.85 7.47 15.07
N ASP A 282 -11.85 7.45 14.20
CA ASP A 282 -10.58 8.15 14.37
C ASP A 282 -10.30 9.02 13.13
N PRO A 283 -10.83 10.25 13.09
CA PRO A 283 -10.61 11.12 11.96
C PRO A 283 -9.16 11.65 11.90
N ASP A 284 -8.36 11.49 12.95
CA ASP A 284 -6.94 11.88 12.97
C ASP A 284 -6.00 10.77 12.45
N LEU A 285 -6.55 9.60 12.08
CA LEU A 285 -5.76 8.46 11.64
C LEU A 285 -4.78 8.77 10.49
N PRO A 286 -5.14 9.54 9.44
CA PRO A 286 -4.17 9.90 8.39
C PRO A 286 -2.94 10.63 8.93
N ALA A 287 -3.14 11.58 9.85
CA ALA A 287 -2.04 12.35 10.44
C ALA A 287 -1.19 11.51 11.40
N ARG A 288 -1.81 10.68 12.23
CA ARG A 288 -1.08 9.73 13.10
C ARG A 288 -0.20 8.78 12.30
N LEU A 289 -0.77 8.21 11.23
CA LEU A 289 -0.04 7.28 10.37
C LEU A 289 1.14 7.96 9.69
N ASN A 290 0.98 9.21 9.23
CA ASN A 290 2.09 9.97 8.65
C ASN A 290 3.23 10.21 9.64
N SER A 291 2.93 10.65 10.88
CA SER A 291 3.95 10.81 11.93
C SER A 291 4.65 9.49 12.24
N TRP A 292 3.90 8.38 12.37
CA TRP A 292 4.52 7.08 12.61
C TRP A 292 5.40 6.62 11.44
N MET A 293 5.02 6.92 10.20
CA MET A 293 5.83 6.61 9.02
C MET A 293 7.15 7.38 9.02
N SER A 294 7.14 8.66 9.41
CA SER A 294 8.35 9.48 9.50
C SER A 294 9.28 9.08 10.66
N GLU A 295 8.73 8.53 11.74
CA GLU A 295 9.48 8.17 12.96
C GLU A 295 9.83 6.68 13.05
N TRP A 296 9.62 5.91 11.99
CA TRP A 296 9.90 4.48 11.98
C TRP A 296 11.42 4.19 12.05
N PRO A 297 11.88 3.20 12.84
CA PRO A 297 11.12 2.18 13.58
C PRO A 297 10.70 2.55 15.01
N THR A 298 11.13 3.70 15.52
CA THR A 298 10.87 4.15 16.90
C THR A 298 9.37 4.29 17.20
N SER A 299 8.55 4.58 16.19
CA SER A 299 7.09 4.68 16.30
C SER A 299 6.36 3.34 16.45
N LYS A 300 7.02 2.20 16.22
CA LYS A 300 6.38 0.87 16.24
C LYS A 300 5.60 0.57 17.53
N PRO A 301 6.14 0.77 18.75
CA PRO A 301 5.39 0.51 19.98
C PRO A 301 4.12 1.36 20.13
N ALA A 302 4.14 2.61 19.63
CA ALA A 302 2.96 3.47 19.63
C ALA A 302 1.88 2.94 18.68
N MET A 303 2.30 2.49 17.49
CA MET A 303 1.42 1.90 16.48
C MET A 303 0.77 0.59 16.98
N GLU A 304 1.55 -0.28 17.63
CA GLU A 304 1.03 -1.51 18.25
C GLU A 304 -0.01 -1.21 19.33
N ARG A 305 0.28 -0.23 20.20
CA ARG A 305 -0.64 0.19 21.26
C ARG A 305 -1.93 0.73 20.68
N TYR A 306 -1.86 1.54 19.63
CA TYR A 306 -3.03 2.04 18.91
C TYR A 306 -3.90 0.87 18.41
N LEU A 307 -3.31 -0.06 17.65
CA LEU A 307 -4.04 -1.19 17.07
C LEU A 307 -4.67 -2.09 18.15
N LYS A 308 -3.92 -2.41 19.22
CA LYS A 308 -4.43 -3.16 20.39
C LYS A 308 -5.60 -2.43 21.05
N THR A 309 -5.52 -1.11 21.21
CA THR A 309 -6.55 -0.31 21.86
C THR A 309 -7.81 -0.21 21.00
N PHE A 310 -7.66 0.16 19.72
CA PHE A 310 -8.74 0.33 18.76
C PHE A 310 -9.58 -0.96 18.64
N PHE A 311 -8.92 -2.07 18.30
CA PHE A 311 -9.62 -3.34 18.11
C PHE A 311 -9.97 -4.04 19.43
N GLY A 312 -9.22 -3.78 20.52
CA GLY A 312 -9.56 -4.27 21.85
C GLY A 312 -10.87 -3.68 22.39
N LYS A 313 -11.12 -2.38 22.14
CA LYS A 313 -12.40 -1.73 22.44
C LYS A 313 -13.54 -2.35 21.63
N GLN A 314 -13.35 -2.52 20.31
CA GLN A 314 -14.35 -3.15 19.45
C GLN A 314 -14.66 -4.60 19.85
N SER A 315 -13.64 -5.38 20.23
CA SER A 315 -13.79 -6.78 20.66
C SER A 315 -14.62 -6.88 21.94
N ARG A 316 -14.36 -6.02 22.94
CA ARG A 316 -15.16 -5.95 24.17
C ARG A 316 -16.59 -5.48 23.92
N PHE A 317 -16.77 -4.44 23.11
CA PHE A 317 -18.09 -3.93 22.72
C PHE A 317 -18.95 -5.01 22.08
N SER A 318 -18.34 -5.83 21.22
CA SER A 318 -19.01 -6.93 20.53
C SER A 318 -19.45 -8.09 21.43
N ARG A 319 -18.97 -8.17 22.67
CA ARG A 319 -19.36 -9.20 23.65
C ARG A 319 -20.46 -8.71 24.60
N ALA A 320 -20.63 -7.39 24.71
CA ALA A 320 -21.58 -6.77 25.63
C ALA A 320 -22.98 -6.60 25.05
N GLY A 321 -23.17 -6.82 23.74
CA GLY A 321 -24.48 -6.79 23.06
C GLY A 321 -24.56 -7.78 21.92
#